data_AF-A0A9D8M671-F1
#
_entry.id   AF-A0A9D8M671-F1
#
_cell.length_a   1.000
_cell.length_b   1.000
_cell.length_c   1.000
_cell.angle_alpha   90.00
_cell.angle_beta   90.00
_cell.angle_gamma   90.00
#
_symmetry.space_group_name_H-M   'P 1'
#
loop_
_entity.id
_entity.type
_entity.pdbx_description
1 polymer ?
#
loop_
_entity_poly.entity_id
_entity_poly.type
_entity_poly.pdbx_seq_one_letter_code
_entity_poly.pdbx_strand_id
1 'polypeptide(L)'
;MEFQELFNMQAQLDSFIQQNQHIDRDVFLEKGLALTIELAELANETRCFKYWSTKGPSEREVLLEEFVDSIHFLLSLGNEKGYRLNAWPEMKKKENLTTWFLKTQEAILSFIHDPSEDHYLKVWEYYSVLAYNLGFTLDDIIQAYIEKNEKNYERQRNGY
;
A
#
# COMPACT_ATOMS: atom_id res chain seq x y z
N MET A 1 6.26 11.32 -14.13
CA MET A 1 5.13 10.37 -14.11
C MET A 1 4.11 10.94 -13.13
N GLU A 2 2.89 11.15 -13.59
CA GLU A 2 1.82 11.62 -12.70
C GLU A 2 1.35 10.47 -11.83
N PHE A 3 0.96 10.74 -10.57
CA PHE A 3 0.48 9.72 -9.63
C PHE A 3 -0.73 8.93 -10.19
N GLN A 4 -1.49 9.54 -11.10
CA GLN A 4 -2.58 8.89 -11.81
C GLN A 4 -2.13 7.75 -12.74
N GLU A 5 -0.91 7.78 -13.26
CA GLU A 5 -0.37 6.70 -14.10
C GLU A 5 -0.25 5.39 -13.32
N LEU A 6 0.01 5.46 -12.00
CA LEU A 6 0.07 4.28 -11.13
C LEU A 6 -1.26 3.53 -11.07
N PHE A 7 -2.40 4.24 -11.09
CA PHE A 7 -3.72 3.60 -11.13
C PHE A 7 -3.89 2.79 -12.42
N ASN A 8 -3.43 3.31 -13.56
CA ASN A 8 -3.52 2.62 -14.84
C ASN A 8 -2.62 1.37 -14.86
N MET A 9 -1.38 1.49 -14.36
CA MET A 9 -0.47 0.35 -14.21
C MET A 9 -1.05 -0.74 -13.31
N GLN A 10 -1.66 -0.36 -12.19
CA GLN A 10 -2.31 -1.32 -11.29
C GLN A 10 -3.53 -1.98 -11.95
N ALA A 11 -4.36 -1.22 -12.65
CA ALA A 11 -5.54 -1.77 -13.33
C ALA A 11 -5.15 -2.82 -14.39
N GLN A 12 -4.05 -2.58 -15.11
CA GLN A 12 -3.51 -3.54 -16.08
C GLN A 12 -2.98 -4.81 -15.38
N LEU A 13 -2.24 -4.66 -14.28
CA LEU A 13 -1.71 -5.78 -13.51
C LEU A 13 -2.85 -6.62 -12.91
N ASP A 14 -3.85 -5.97 -12.31
CA ASP A 14 -5.03 -6.63 -11.76
C ASP A 14 -5.79 -7.41 -12.83
N SER A 15 -6.01 -6.81 -14.00
CA SER A 15 -6.66 -7.46 -15.13
C SER A 15 -5.87 -8.68 -15.61
N PHE A 16 -4.55 -8.58 -15.66
CA PHE A 16 -3.66 -9.68 -16.04
C PHE A 16 -3.73 -10.84 -15.04
N ILE A 17 -3.67 -10.55 -13.73
CA ILE A 17 -3.81 -11.56 -12.67
C ILE A 17 -5.18 -12.24 -12.76
N GLN A 18 -6.26 -11.47 -12.85
CA GLN A 18 -7.61 -12.02 -12.90
C GLN A 18 -7.82 -12.92 -14.12
N GLN A 19 -7.29 -12.55 -15.28
CA GLN A 19 -7.35 -13.37 -16.49
C GLN A 19 -6.54 -14.67 -16.36
N ASN A 20 -5.30 -14.59 -15.86
CA ASN A 20 -4.43 -15.75 -15.70
C ASN A 20 -4.96 -16.74 -14.67
N GLN A 21 -5.56 -16.24 -13.60
CA GLN A 21 -6.09 -17.05 -12.49
C GLN A 21 -7.57 -17.40 -12.65
N HIS A 22 -8.19 -17.02 -13.78
CA HIS A 22 -9.62 -17.23 -14.07
C HIS A 22 -10.56 -16.72 -12.95
N ILE A 23 -10.27 -15.54 -12.42
CA ILE A 23 -11.05 -14.90 -11.37
C ILE A 23 -12.09 -13.98 -12.02
N ASP A 24 -13.37 -14.33 -11.88
CA ASP A 24 -14.52 -13.58 -12.38
C ASP A 24 -15.44 -13.04 -11.27
N ARG A 25 -15.09 -13.30 -10.01
CA ARG A 25 -15.82 -12.86 -8.81
C ARG A 25 -15.27 -11.56 -8.23
N ASP A 26 -16.10 -10.90 -7.42
CA ASP A 26 -15.67 -9.79 -6.55
C ASP A 26 -14.59 -10.28 -5.56
N VAL A 27 -13.51 -9.50 -5.45
CA VAL A 27 -12.35 -9.76 -4.58
C VAL A 27 -11.99 -8.54 -3.72
N PHE A 28 -12.91 -7.60 -3.55
CA PHE A 28 -12.70 -6.38 -2.76
C PHE A 28 -12.25 -6.69 -1.33
N LEU A 29 -12.91 -7.66 -0.68
CA LEU A 29 -12.59 -8.04 0.70
C LEU A 29 -11.23 -8.73 0.80
N GLU A 30 -10.86 -9.56 -0.17
CA GLU A 30 -9.55 -10.19 -0.24
C GLU A 30 -8.42 -9.16 -0.41
N LYS A 31 -8.60 -8.18 -1.29
CA LYS A 31 -7.66 -7.07 -1.45
C LYS A 31 -7.59 -6.19 -0.20
N GLY A 32 -8.72 -5.96 0.46
CA GLY A 32 -8.78 -5.25 1.73
C GLY A 32 -8.00 -5.98 2.83
N LEU A 33 -8.17 -7.30 2.95
CA LEU A 33 -7.40 -8.13 3.87
C LEU A 33 -5.91 -8.09 3.53
N ALA A 34 -5.56 -8.21 2.26
CA ALA A 34 -4.17 -8.11 1.82
C ALA A 34 -3.54 -6.78 2.23
N LEU A 35 -4.21 -5.65 2.02
CA LEU A 35 -3.74 -4.34 2.49
C LEU A 35 -3.48 -4.30 4.01
N THR A 36 -4.33 -4.95 4.83
CA THR A 36 -4.06 -5.02 6.29
C THR A 36 -2.85 -5.88 6.63
N ILE A 37 -2.59 -6.93 5.84
CA ILE A 37 -1.43 -7.80 6.00
C ILE A 37 -0.17 -7.02 5.63
N GLU A 38 -0.13 -6.36 4.47
CA GLU A 38 1.03 -5.56 4.03
C GLU A 38 1.37 -4.43 5.02
N LEU A 39 0.35 -3.76 5.59
CA LEU A 39 0.59 -2.77 6.65
C LEU A 39 1.26 -3.41 7.88
N ALA A 40 0.84 -4.60 8.26
CA ALA A 40 1.39 -5.34 9.39
C ALA A 40 2.81 -5.86 9.11
N GLU A 41 3.10 -6.28 7.88
CA GLU A 41 4.43 -6.67 7.42
C GLU A 41 5.39 -5.49 7.48
N LEU A 42 4.99 -4.33 6.94
CA LEU A 42 5.73 -3.08 7.10
C LEU A 42 5.97 -2.75 8.59
N ALA A 43 4.92 -2.79 9.43
CA ALA A 43 5.06 -2.52 10.87
C ALA A 43 6.06 -3.48 11.53
N ASN A 44 6.04 -4.76 11.14
CA ASN A 44 6.93 -5.78 11.65
C ASN A 44 8.40 -5.50 11.33
N GLU A 45 8.69 -5.00 10.13
CA GLU A 45 10.03 -4.64 9.66
C GLU A 45 10.53 -3.32 10.26
N THR A 46 9.64 -2.36 10.55
CA THR A 46 10.03 -1.17 11.36
C THR A 46 10.38 -1.53 12.79
N ARG A 47 9.77 -2.61 13.31
CA ARG A 47 9.92 -3.08 14.70
C ARG A 47 9.55 -2.05 15.76
N CYS A 48 8.83 -0.99 15.40
CA CYS A 48 8.54 0.15 16.28
C CYS A 48 7.71 -0.22 17.53
N PHE A 49 6.99 -1.33 17.49
CA PHE A 49 6.18 -1.85 18.59
C PHE A 49 6.92 -2.88 19.47
N LYS A 50 8.09 -3.38 19.05
CA LYS A 50 8.81 -4.48 19.73
C LYS A 50 9.60 -3.99 20.94
N TYR A 51 8.91 -3.46 21.96
CA TYR A 51 9.51 -2.86 23.16
C TYR A 51 10.35 -3.85 24.01
N TRP A 52 10.20 -5.15 23.78
CA TRP A 52 10.96 -6.21 24.44
C TRP A 52 12.26 -6.59 23.70
N SER A 53 12.64 -5.86 22.64
CA SER A 53 13.82 -6.16 21.83
C SER A 53 14.63 -4.90 21.51
N THR A 54 15.95 -5.04 21.48
CA THR A 54 16.90 -3.96 21.11
C THR A 54 17.32 -3.99 19.65
N LYS A 55 16.91 -5.01 18.86
CA LYS A 55 17.21 -5.07 17.44
C LYS A 55 16.47 -3.95 16.70
N GLY A 56 17.24 -3.13 15.97
CA GLY A 56 16.73 -2.03 15.15
C GLY A 56 15.95 -2.50 13.91
N PRO A 57 15.33 -1.56 13.17
CA PRO A 57 14.53 -1.85 11.97
C PRO A 57 15.35 -2.57 10.90
N SER A 58 14.66 -3.17 9.95
CA SER A 58 15.28 -3.66 8.72
C SER A 58 15.82 -2.51 7.86
N GLU A 59 16.66 -2.85 6.88
CA GLU A 59 17.24 -1.87 5.96
C GLU A 59 16.17 -1.09 5.20
N ARG A 60 16.50 0.13 4.78
CA ARG A 60 15.56 1.07 4.15
C ARG A 60 14.85 0.44 2.95
N GLU A 61 15.58 -0.31 2.13
CA GLU A 61 15.09 -0.94 0.91
C GLU A 61 14.01 -1.99 1.22
N VAL A 62 14.18 -2.74 2.31
CA VAL A 62 13.17 -3.71 2.78
C VAL A 62 11.92 -2.95 3.21
N LEU A 63 12.05 -1.91 4.03
CA LEU A 63 10.91 -1.11 4.47
C LEU A 63 10.17 -0.46 3.30
N LEU A 64 10.90 -0.01 2.27
CA LEU A 64 10.31 0.60 1.09
C LEU A 64 9.56 -0.45 0.25
N GLU A 65 10.09 -1.68 0.14
CA GLU A 65 9.42 -2.78 -0.55
C GLU A 65 8.07 -3.12 0.11
N GLU A 66 8.05 -3.32 1.43
CA GLU A 66 6.83 -3.57 2.20
C GLU A 66 5.84 -2.41 2.10
N PHE A 67 6.35 -1.17 2.08
CA PHE A 67 5.52 0.01 1.90
C PHE A 67 4.85 0.03 0.52
N VAL A 68 5.57 -0.27 -0.56
CA VAL A 68 4.96 -0.26 -1.91
C VAL A 68 4.02 -1.44 -2.16
N ASP A 69 4.18 -2.56 -1.45
CA ASP A 69 3.21 -3.66 -1.49
C ASP A 69 1.82 -3.20 -0.99
N SER A 70 1.77 -2.39 0.07
CA SER A 70 0.53 -1.72 0.47
C SER A 70 -0.01 -0.77 -0.62
N ILE A 71 0.87 -0.03 -1.31
CA ILE A 71 0.47 0.92 -2.37
C ILE A 71 -0.20 0.19 -3.54
N HIS A 72 0.28 -1.01 -3.92
CA HIS A 72 -0.37 -1.86 -4.91
C HIS A 72 -1.84 -2.13 -4.56
N PHE A 73 -2.12 -2.56 -3.33
CA PHE A 73 -3.49 -2.84 -2.90
C PHE A 73 -4.34 -1.57 -2.76
N LEU A 74 -3.78 -0.45 -2.31
CA LEU A 74 -4.49 0.82 -2.26
C LEU A 74 -4.94 1.31 -3.64
N LEU A 75 -4.07 1.22 -4.64
CA LEU A 75 -4.40 1.55 -6.03
C LEU A 75 -5.46 0.59 -6.58
N SER A 76 -5.32 -0.71 -6.27
CA SER A 76 -6.26 -1.74 -6.73
C SER A 76 -7.67 -1.52 -6.16
N LEU A 77 -7.79 -1.24 -4.86
CA LEU A 77 -9.06 -0.94 -4.20
C LEU A 77 -9.68 0.36 -4.73
N GLY A 78 -8.87 1.38 -5.00
CA GLY A 78 -9.34 2.61 -5.63
C GLY A 78 -9.88 2.38 -7.04
N ASN A 79 -9.17 1.60 -7.86
CA ASN A 79 -9.63 1.20 -9.18
C ASN A 79 -11.00 0.50 -9.12
N GLU A 80 -11.18 -0.42 -8.18
CA GLU A 80 -12.39 -1.20 -8.00
C GLU A 80 -13.61 -0.37 -7.58
N LYS A 81 -13.40 0.69 -6.78
CA LYS A 81 -14.46 1.63 -6.38
C LYS A 81 -14.61 2.84 -7.30
N GLY A 82 -13.74 2.99 -8.30
CA GLY A 82 -13.72 4.16 -9.17
C GLY A 82 -13.13 5.42 -8.52
N TYR A 83 -12.43 5.27 -7.40
CA TYR A 83 -11.76 6.37 -6.69
C TYR A 83 -10.38 6.61 -7.27
N ARG A 84 -9.95 7.88 -7.26
CA ARG A 84 -8.66 8.31 -7.79
C ARG A 84 -8.00 9.28 -6.82
N LEU A 85 -6.67 9.30 -6.87
CA LEU A 85 -5.88 10.29 -6.16
C LEU A 85 -5.21 11.21 -7.19
N ASN A 86 -5.48 12.50 -7.10
CA ASN A 86 -4.92 13.49 -8.02
C ASN A 86 -3.49 13.89 -7.67
N ALA A 87 -3.15 13.89 -6.37
CA ALA A 87 -1.82 14.25 -5.89
C ALA A 87 -1.53 13.55 -4.57
N TRP A 88 -0.25 13.35 -4.28
CA TRP A 88 0.20 12.82 -3.00
C TRP A 88 -0.19 13.78 -1.85
N PRO A 89 -0.81 13.32 -0.74
CA PRO A 89 -1.31 14.20 0.31
C PRO A 89 -0.25 14.98 1.12
N GLU A 90 1.05 14.65 0.97
CA GLU A 90 2.20 15.36 1.59
C GLU A 90 2.05 15.71 3.08
N MET A 91 1.41 14.87 3.90
CA MET A 91 1.26 15.17 5.34
C MET A 91 2.56 14.94 6.12
N LYS A 92 3.28 16.03 6.42
CA LYS A 92 4.57 15.99 7.16
C LYS A 92 4.36 16.13 8.67
N LYS A 93 3.96 15.04 9.32
CA LYS A 93 3.78 14.98 10.79
C LYS A 93 4.83 14.07 11.42
N LYS A 94 5.78 14.62 12.19
CA LYS A 94 6.79 13.82 12.90
C LYS A 94 6.22 13.25 14.19
N GLU A 95 6.04 11.94 14.25
CA GLU A 95 5.20 11.31 15.28
C GLU A 95 5.65 9.88 15.60
N ASN A 96 5.06 9.28 16.64
CA ASN A 96 5.31 7.88 16.99
C ASN A 96 4.73 6.91 15.94
N LEU A 97 5.58 6.07 15.34
CA LEU A 97 5.17 5.10 14.31
C LEU A 97 4.11 4.12 14.81
N THR A 98 4.22 3.58 16.02
CA THR A 98 3.23 2.63 16.57
C THR A 98 1.83 3.24 16.59
N THR A 99 1.71 4.51 17.01
CA THR A 99 0.42 5.22 16.96
C THR A 99 -0.12 5.35 15.54
N TRP A 100 0.73 5.65 14.56
CA TRP A 100 0.29 5.81 13.18
C TRP A 100 -0.02 4.50 12.47
N PHE A 101 0.68 3.41 12.79
CA PHE A 101 0.27 2.07 12.32
C PHE A 101 -1.12 1.70 12.83
N LEU A 102 -1.42 1.95 14.10
CA LEU A 102 -2.77 1.69 14.66
C LEU A 102 -3.85 2.56 13.99
N LYS A 103 -3.58 3.86 13.80
CA LYS A 103 -4.51 4.77 13.09
C LYS A 103 -4.72 4.36 11.63
N THR A 104 -3.65 3.94 10.96
CA THR A 104 -3.71 3.48 9.56
C THR A 104 -4.53 2.18 9.46
N GLN A 105 -4.31 1.24 10.38
CA GLN A 105 -5.11 0.03 10.48
C GLN A 105 -6.59 0.34 10.70
N GLU A 106 -6.92 1.26 11.61
CA GLU A 106 -8.30 1.70 11.84
C GLU A 106 -8.91 2.30 10.56
N ALA A 107 -8.19 3.20 9.88
CA ALA A 107 -8.67 3.81 8.64
C ALA A 107 -8.91 2.77 7.53
N ILE A 108 -8.02 1.78 7.38
CA ILE A 108 -8.21 0.69 6.41
C ILE A 108 -9.48 -0.09 6.75
N LEU A 109 -9.68 -0.47 8.01
CA LEU A 109 -10.87 -1.21 8.44
C LEU A 109 -12.16 -0.40 8.25
N SER A 110 -12.13 0.91 8.53
CA SER A 110 -13.25 1.81 8.24
C SER A 110 -13.59 1.85 6.75
N PHE A 111 -12.58 1.93 5.88
CA PHE A 111 -12.77 1.89 4.42
C PHE A 111 -13.30 0.54 3.94
N ILE A 112 -12.81 -0.58 4.47
CA ILE A 112 -13.30 -1.91 4.09
C ILE A 112 -14.77 -2.08 4.49
N HIS A 113 -15.16 -1.59 5.67
CA HIS A 113 -16.53 -1.68 6.18
C HIS A 113 -17.50 -0.72 5.47
N ASP A 114 -17.08 0.52 5.23
CA ASP A 114 -17.83 1.55 4.52
C ASP A 114 -16.94 2.17 3.43
N PRO A 115 -16.97 1.64 2.20
CA PRO A 115 -16.03 1.99 1.14
C PRO A 115 -16.40 3.30 0.45
N SER A 116 -16.48 4.39 1.23
CA SER A 116 -16.66 5.74 0.73
C SER A 116 -15.34 6.34 0.25
N GLU A 117 -15.42 7.33 -0.64
CA GLU A 117 -14.24 8.05 -1.14
C GLU A 117 -13.51 8.79 0.00
N ASP A 118 -14.24 9.34 0.97
CA ASP A 118 -13.65 10.00 2.13
C ASP A 118 -12.82 9.04 3.00
N HIS A 119 -13.33 7.83 3.26
CA HIS A 119 -12.57 6.80 3.97
C HIS A 119 -11.35 6.36 3.17
N TYR A 120 -11.48 6.21 1.84
CA TYR A 120 -10.36 5.88 0.97
C TYR A 120 -9.25 6.92 1.00
N LEU A 121 -9.59 8.21 0.85
CA LEU A 121 -8.64 9.32 0.92
C LEU A 121 -7.99 9.44 2.30
N LYS A 122 -8.70 9.10 3.38
CA LYS A 122 -8.14 9.04 4.74
C LYS A 122 -6.99 8.05 4.84
N VAL A 123 -7.09 6.89 4.19
CA VAL A 123 -6.02 5.90 4.18
C VAL A 123 -4.77 6.47 3.48
N TRP A 124 -4.93 7.14 2.34
CA TRP A 124 -3.82 7.82 1.65
C TRP A 124 -3.14 8.89 2.50
N GLU A 125 -3.92 9.71 3.20
CA GLU A 125 -3.37 10.69 4.14
C GLU A 125 -2.49 10.01 5.19
N TYR A 126 -2.93 8.89 5.76
CA TYR A 126 -2.21 8.20 6.83
C TYR A 126 -0.96 7.49 6.31
N TYR A 127 -1.01 6.89 5.10
CA TYR A 127 0.18 6.39 4.42
C TYR A 127 1.19 7.51 4.12
N SER A 128 0.73 8.73 3.80
CA SER A 128 1.65 9.86 3.58
C SER A 128 2.41 10.26 4.87
N VAL A 129 1.79 10.10 6.04
CA VAL A 129 2.47 10.29 7.33
C VAL A 129 3.47 9.18 7.60
N LEU A 130 3.12 7.92 7.33
CA LEU A 130 4.04 6.80 7.48
C LEU A 130 5.27 6.99 6.59
N ALA A 131 5.08 7.30 5.30
CA ALA A 131 6.19 7.55 4.36
C ALA A 131 7.10 8.70 4.85
N TYR A 132 6.52 9.79 5.34
CA TYR A 132 7.30 10.90 5.90
C TYR A 132 8.16 10.47 7.10
N ASN A 133 7.61 9.69 8.04
CA ASN A 133 8.36 9.24 9.22
C ASN A 133 9.38 8.15 8.90
N LEU A 134 9.18 7.38 7.82
CA LEU A 134 10.13 6.38 7.32
C LEU A 134 11.20 6.98 6.39
N GLY A 135 11.08 8.28 6.04
CA GLY A 135 12.05 8.96 5.20
C GLY A 135 11.95 8.56 3.72
N PHE A 136 10.75 8.23 3.25
CA PHE A 136 10.47 7.97 1.84
C PHE A 136 10.02 9.25 1.15
N THR A 137 10.67 9.56 0.03
CA THR A 137 10.21 10.61 -0.88
C THR A 137 9.16 10.04 -1.84
N LEU A 138 8.42 10.92 -2.52
CA LEU A 138 7.48 10.48 -3.56
C LEU A 138 8.21 9.75 -4.69
N ASP A 139 9.41 10.21 -5.05
CA ASP A 139 10.23 9.58 -6.09
C ASP A 139 10.66 8.16 -5.70
N ASP A 140 11.04 7.94 -4.43
CA ASP A 140 11.34 6.59 -3.92
C ASP A 140 10.14 5.65 -4.08
N ILE A 141 8.96 6.11 -3.68
CA ILE A 141 7.72 5.32 -3.70
C ILE A 141 7.35 4.98 -5.15
N ILE A 142 7.42 5.98 -6.04
CA ILE A 142 7.11 5.80 -7.45
C ILE A 142 8.06 4.79 -8.10
N GLN A 143 9.37 4.95 -7.88
CA GLN A 143 10.37 4.08 -8.50
C GLN A 143 10.24 2.64 -7.99
N ALA A 144 10.13 2.46 -6.67
CA ALA A 144 9.97 1.13 -6.08
C ALA A 144 8.65 0.47 -6.51
N TYR A 145 7.57 1.24 -6.67
CA TYR A 145 6.31 0.73 -7.20
C TYR A 145 6.46 0.22 -8.65
N ILE A 146 7.12 0.98 -9.54
CA ILE A 146 7.33 0.56 -10.93
C ILE A 146 8.11 -0.76 -10.96
N GLU A 147 9.21 -0.85 -10.22
CA GLU A 147 10.05 -2.05 -10.15
C GLU A 147 9.28 -3.25 -9.59
N LYS A 148 8.44 -3.03 -8.56
CA LYS A 148 7.61 -4.10 -7.98
C LYS A 148 6.49 -4.53 -8.92
N ASN A 149 5.89 -3.59 -9.65
CA ASN A 149 4.88 -3.86 -10.68
C ASN A 149 5.44 -4.77 -11.78
N GLU A 150 6.64 -4.45 -12.30
CA GLU A 150 7.34 -5.28 -13.30
C GLU A 150 7.65 -6.69 -12.77
N LYS A 151 8.21 -6.79 -11.55
CA LYS A 151 8.46 -8.08 -10.88
C LYS A 151 7.18 -8.90 -10.71
N ASN A 152 6.05 -8.27 -10.40
CA ASN A 152 4.77 -8.95 -10.23
C ASN A 152 4.24 -9.50 -11.57
N TYR A 153 4.42 -8.78 -12.69
CA TYR A 153 4.15 -9.35 -14.02
C TYR A 153 5.02 -10.57 -14.32
N GLU A 154 6.31 -10.53 -13.98
CA GLU A 154 7.22 -11.67 -14.18
C GLU A 154 6.80 -12.89 -13.33
N ARG A 155 6.43 -12.67 -12.07
CA ARG A 155 5.91 -13.73 -11.17
C ARG A 155 4.69 -14.43 -11.79
N GLN A 156 3.74 -13.64 -12.29
CA GLN A 156 2.52 -14.17 -12.92
C GLN A 156 2.80 -14.92 -14.24
N ARG A 157 3.78 -14.49 -15.04
CA ARG A 157 4.20 -15.21 -16.26
C ARG A 157 4.85 -16.56 -15.96
N ASN A 158 5.48 -16.68 -14.79
CA ASN A 158 6.19 -17.89 -14.36
C ASN A 158 5.29 -18.86 -13.55
N GLY A 159 3.99 -18.62 -13.49
CA GLY A 159 3.01 -19.54 -12.90
C GLY A 159 2.87 -19.46 -11.38
N TYR A 160 3.15 -18.29 -10.80
CA TYR A 160 2.76 -17.99 -9.42
C TYR A 160 1.25 -17.77 -9.28
#